data_AF-A0A7V6PDP5-F1
#
_entry.id   AF-A0A7V6PDP5-F1
#
_cell.length_a   1.000
_cell.length_b   1.000
_cell.length_c   1.000
_cell.angle_alpha   90.00
_cell.angle_beta   90.00
_cell.angle_gamma   90.00
#
_symmetry.space_group_name_H-M   'P 1'
#
loop_
_entity.id
_entity.type
_entity.pdbx_description
1 polymer ?
#
loop_
_entity_poly.entity_id
_entity_poly.type
_entity_poly.pdbx_seq_one_letter_code
_entity_poly.pdbx_strand_id
1 'polypeptide(L)'
;ASVPLSHAQNHPSDKPALIDYWPDILTGFDMVDNLLRRLDRQGLLRPSLDVFLPCKVRIVPRSTEAYSEIAYMFWHPAALQDEAEADRLASDLFYKMAQNLSLAATDQTVITAELEELKTGDIPFFSVHVESGKIAGTSEKQWLPKGNLIDAALARWRAMDMNAQRNIIRASLASAYINDNWHPNYTSYWPTSGSGKDMDRRRRILAENKMRTIINSAIRAEDGTVAWIAPVYAPTGWSVRPIDQDIYNGLGGIAVTMGAYLYETRKGRANPIDGLEDLFSDLKRTLQLVEDRYRQHHKEPIKIRPIPPGGYLGLGGSIWTWLTLNSLGMADNGTERACSIASLIPESLQEYENCDILYGLAGALPPLIQLAEITSNKNYLAIAEGIGDRLVERAVWSGRQAYWTHGARRNGLGGLSHGVTGIGWALAKLAEATGRERYRRLADGAFLFEESLFDYAEGNWIDMRAVEGRKSAVAWCHGAVGIGLAHLDLDPSVQRDITRLQLRRAAAVTSLRGLGREPSACHGDASAWELLDAAITHGEGPDHLTRDALFDQWLTSLEHGVPDNNITADSFSPGLFTGMAGIVYQLLKADRFSNLPSFLMLGKMTVN
;
A
#
# COMPACT_ATOMS: atom_id res chain seq x y z
N ALA A 1 -14.91 -30.38 -15.04
CA ALA A 1 -15.07 -29.96 -16.44
C ALA A 1 -15.11 -28.44 -16.44
N SER A 2 -14.18 -27.78 -17.14
CA SER A 2 -14.19 -26.32 -17.27
C SER A 2 -15.40 -25.94 -18.12
N VAL A 3 -16.35 -25.20 -17.55
CA VAL A 3 -17.41 -24.55 -18.32
C VAL A 3 -16.70 -23.62 -19.32
N PRO A 4 -16.92 -23.76 -20.64
CA PRO A 4 -16.35 -22.84 -21.60
C PRO A 4 -16.90 -21.45 -21.29
N LEU A 5 -16.04 -20.55 -20.81
CA LEU A 5 -16.38 -19.14 -20.65
C LEU A 5 -16.73 -18.62 -22.06
N SER A 6 -17.97 -18.18 -22.25
CA SER A 6 -18.37 -17.52 -23.49
C SER A 6 -17.49 -16.29 -23.72
N HIS A 7 -17.04 -16.07 -24.96
CA HIS A 7 -16.39 -14.81 -25.32
C HIS A 7 -17.28 -13.64 -24.91
N ALA A 8 -16.70 -12.72 -24.14
CA ALA A 8 -17.43 -11.59 -23.61
C ALA A 8 -17.86 -10.67 -24.76
N GLN A 9 -19.18 -10.41 -24.87
CA GLN A 9 -19.79 -9.73 -26.03
C GLN A 9 -19.48 -8.22 -26.11
N ASN A 10 -18.76 -7.69 -25.12
CA ASN A 10 -18.38 -6.29 -25.00
C ASN A 10 -17.00 -5.97 -25.62
N HIS A 11 -16.32 -6.95 -26.24
CA HIS A 11 -15.01 -6.72 -26.87
C HIS A 11 -15.14 -6.52 -28.38
N PRO A 12 -14.41 -5.55 -28.96
CA PRO A 12 -14.42 -5.31 -30.40
C PRO A 12 -13.61 -6.35 -31.21
N SER A 13 -12.90 -7.27 -30.54
CA SER A 13 -12.12 -8.34 -31.16
C SER A 13 -12.01 -9.57 -30.26
N ASP A 14 -11.66 -10.72 -30.84
CA ASP A 14 -11.46 -11.99 -30.13
C ASP A 14 -10.22 -12.00 -29.22
N LYS A 15 -9.30 -11.03 -29.42
CA LYS A 15 -8.09 -10.81 -28.61
C LYS A 15 -8.02 -9.32 -28.25
N PRO A 16 -8.81 -8.87 -27.27
CA PRO A 16 -8.84 -7.47 -26.88
C PRO A 16 -7.49 -7.06 -26.28
N ALA A 17 -6.88 -6.01 -26.84
CA ALA A 17 -5.65 -5.40 -26.33
C ALA A 17 -5.90 -3.92 -26.03
N LEU A 18 -6.88 -3.64 -25.16
CA LEU A 18 -7.25 -2.28 -24.73
C LEU A 18 -6.04 -1.49 -24.21
N ILE A 19 -5.01 -2.18 -23.69
CA ILE A 19 -3.77 -1.53 -23.27
C ILE A 19 -3.11 -0.79 -24.41
N ASP A 20 -3.15 -1.30 -25.65
CA ASP A 20 -2.51 -0.61 -26.78
C ASP A 20 -3.26 0.68 -27.18
N TYR A 21 -4.52 0.82 -26.74
CA TYR A 21 -5.42 1.94 -27.05
C TYR A 21 -5.65 2.86 -25.84
N TRP A 22 -4.89 2.72 -24.75
CA TRP A 22 -5.03 3.59 -23.58
C TRP A 22 -4.90 5.09 -23.89
N PRO A 23 -4.01 5.54 -24.82
CA PRO A 23 -3.94 6.95 -25.18
C PRO A 23 -5.21 7.43 -25.88
N ASP A 24 -5.84 6.56 -26.68
CA ASP A 24 -7.09 6.88 -27.38
C ASP A 24 -8.27 7.01 -26.41
N ILE A 25 -8.32 6.15 -25.38
CA ILE A 25 -9.35 6.22 -24.32
C ILE A 25 -9.26 7.56 -23.58
N LEU A 26 -8.05 7.96 -23.18
CA LEU A 26 -7.85 9.25 -22.50
C LEU A 26 -8.13 10.43 -23.44
N THR A 27 -7.73 10.32 -24.70
CA THR A 27 -8.03 11.35 -25.71
C THR A 27 -9.54 11.51 -25.88
N GLY A 28 -10.29 10.40 -25.98
CA GLY A 28 -11.75 10.41 -26.06
C GLY A 28 -12.41 11.03 -24.83
N PHE A 29 -11.93 10.66 -23.63
CA PHE A 29 -12.38 11.27 -22.38
C PHE A 29 -12.13 12.78 -22.35
N ASP A 30 -10.93 13.22 -22.73
CA ASP A 30 -10.56 14.63 -22.79
C ASP A 30 -11.37 15.41 -23.83
N MET A 31 -11.67 14.81 -24.97
CA MET A 31 -12.52 15.42 -25.99
C MET A 31 -13.93 15.70 -25.47
N VAL A 32 -14.53 14.73 -24.77
CA VAL A 32 -15.87 14.88 -24.20
C VAL A 32 -15.87 15.93 -23.08
N ASP A 33 -14.92 15.88 -22.14
CA ASP A 33 -14.85 16.87 -21.06
C ASP A 33 -14.65 18.29 -21.61
N ASN A 34 -13.73 18.47 -22.57
CA ASN A 34 -13.49 19.77 -23.19
C ASN A 34 -14.72 20.32 -23.91
N LEU A 35 -15.51 19.45 -24.56
CA LEU A 35 -16.78 19.83 -25.17
C LEU A 35 -17.79 20.28 -24.11
N LEU A 36 -17.99 19.49 -23.06
CA LEU A 36 -18.94 19.81 -21.98
C LEU A 36 -18.55 21.11 -21.27
N ARG A 37 -17.26 21.31 -20.94
CA ARG A 37 -16.76 22.56 -20.34
C ARG A 37 -16.96 23.77 -21.24
N ARG A 38 -16.82 23.61 -22.55
CA ARG A 38 -17.09 24.69 -23.51
C ARG A 38 -18.56 25.08 -23.51
N LEU A 39 -19.45 24.10 -23.58
CA LEU A 39 -20.91 24.33 -23.50
C LEU A 39 -21.31 24.95 -22.17
N ASP A 40 -20.68 24.53 -21.07
CA ASP A 40 -20.94 25.07 -19.73
C ASP A 40 -20.54 26.55 -19.61
N ARG A 41 -19.33 26.91 -20.10
CA ARG A 41 -18.87 28.32 -20.14
C ARG A 41 -19.74 29.21 -21.01
N GLN A 42 -20.34 28.64 -22.05
CA GLN A 42 -21.29 29.34 -22.93
C GLN A 42 -22.71 29.42 -22.36
N GLY A 43 -22.97 28.79 -21.21
CA GLY A 43 -24.32 28.72 -20.62
C GLY A 43 -25.28 27.80 -21.37
N LEU A 44 -24.79 26.97 -22.30
CA LEU A 44 -25.60 26.11 -23.17
C LEU A 44 -25.83 24.71 -22.57
N LEU A 45 -24.93 24.24 -21.70
CA LEU A 45 -24.98 22.88 -21.18
C LEU A 45 -26.24 22.64 -20.32
N ARG A 46 -26.49 23.50 -19.33
CA ARG A 46 -27.60 23.31 -18.38
C ARG A 46 -28.99 23.32 -19.05
N PRO A 47 -29.33 24.27 -19.95
CA PRO A 47 -30.62 24.25 -20.65
C PRO A 47 -30.78 23.03 -21.57
N SER A 48 -29.69 22.57 -22.20
CA SER A 48 -29.74 21.39 -23.09
C SER A 48 -30.15 20.09 -22.35
N LEU A 49 -30.01 20.07 -21.01
CA LEU A 49 -30.39 18.93 -20.17
C LEU A 49 -31.83 19.00 -19.67
N ASP A 50 -32.57 20.11 -19.88
CA ASP A 50 -33.95 20.28 -19.38
C ASP A 50 -34.92 19.21 -19.92
N VAL A 51 -34.64 18.66 -21.10
CA VAL A 51 -35.38 17.55 -21.69
C VAL A 51 -35.45 16.32 -20.78
N PHE A 52 -34.50 16.17 -19.85
CA PHE A 52 -34.44 15.06 -18.90
C PHE A 52 -35.16 15.33 -17.56
N LEU A 53 -35.66 16.55 -17.30
CA LEU A 53 -36.34 16.88 -16.03
C LEU A 53 -37.52 15.94 -15.70
N PRO A 54 -38.39 15.58 -16.67
CA PRO A 54 -39.52 14.69 -16.40
C PRO A 54 -39.13 13.21 -16.26
N CYS A 55 -37.86 12.84 -16.49
CA CYS A 55 -37.42 11.46 -16.47
C CYS A 55 -37.37 10.88 -15.05
N LYS A 56 -37.52 9.56 -14.97
CA LYS A 56 -37.21 8.76 -13.79
C LYS A 56 -35.95 7.96 -14.06
N VAL A 57 -35.00 7.99 -13.12
CA VAL A 57 -33.76 7.21 -13.20
C VAL A 57 -33.76 6.14 -12.12
N ARG A 58 -33.31 4.92 -12.45
CA ARG A 58 -33.12 3.85 -11.46
C ARG A 58 -32.01 4.26 -10.49
N ILE A 59 -32.24 4.04 -9.20
CA ILE A 59 -31.18 4.08 -8.19
C ILE A 59 -31.01 2.69 -7.61
N VAL A 60 -29.78 2.39 -7.20
CA VAL A 60 -29.39 1.09 -6.64
C VAL A 60 -28.77 1.36 -5.27
N PRO A 61 -29.58 1.44 -4.19
CA PRO A 61 -29.08 1.78 -2.86
C PRO A 61 -28.09 0.76 -2.30
N ARG A 62 -28.30 -0.53 -2.62
CA ARG A 62 -27.41 -1.65 -2.32
C ARG A 62 -27.19 -2.47 -3.59
N SER A 63 -26.06 -3.17 -3.71
CA SER A 63 -25.78 -4.00 -4.89
C SER A 63 -26.84 -5.11 -5.02
N THR A 64 -27.17 -5.49 -6.26
CA THR A 64 -28.09 -6.62 -6.51
C THR A 64 -27.57 -7.93 -5.91
N GLU A 65 -26.24 -8.11 -5.86
CA GLU A 65 -25.60 -9.23 -5.18
C GLU A 65 -25.92 -9.26 -3.68
N ALA A 66 -25.80 -8.13 -2.98
CA ALA A 66 -26.14 -8.06 -1.55
C ALA A 66 -27.60 -8.40 -1.27
N TYR A 67 -28.52 -7.93 -2.11
CA TYR A 67 -29.92 -8.31 -2.03
C TYR A 67 -30.10 -9.81 -2.27
N SER A 68 -29.41 -10.37 -3.27
CA SER A 68 -29.51 -11.79 -3.61
C SER A 68 -29.01 -12.69 -2.49
N GLU A 69 -27.90 -12.33 -1.84
CA GLU A 69 -27.36 -13.08 -0.69
C GLU A 69 -28.33 -13.10 0.50
N ILE A 70 -28.99 -11.97 0.80
CA ILE A 70 -30.02 -11.92 1.85
C ILE A 70 -31.28 -12.68 1.43
N ALA A 71 -31.69 -12.60 0.16
CA ALA A 71 -32.80 -13.41 -0.34
C ALA A 71 -32.52 -14.92 -0.21
N TYR A 72 -31.32 -15.37 -0.57
CA TYR A 72 -30.90 -16.77 -0.37
C TYR A 72 -30.89 -17.16 1.12
N MET A 73 -30.46 -16.25 2.00
CA MET A 73 -30.48 -16.48 3.45
C MET A 73 -31.90 -16.75 3.96
N PHE A 74 -32.91 -16.01 3.50
CA PHE A 74 -34.31 -16.21 3.92
C PHE A 74 -34.87 -17.59 3.53
N TRP A 75 -34.33 -18.22 2.48
CA TRP A 75 -34.76 -19.55 2.04
C TRP A 75 -33.90 -20.70 2.57
N HIS A 76 -32.92 -20.40 3.43
CA HIS A 76 -32.17 -21.43 4.13
C HIS A 76 -33.06 -22.16 5.17
N PRO A 77 -32.97 -23.50 5.33
CA PRO A 77 -33.83 -24.23 6.26
C PRO A 77 -33.84 -23.70 7.70
N ALA A 78 -32.72 -23.16 8.19
CA ALA A 78 -32.64 -22.55 9.52
C ALA A 78 -33.47 -21.25 9.62
N ALA A 79 -33.47 -20.41 8.58
CA ALA A 79 -34.27 -19.19 8.55
C ALA A 79 -35.77 -19.49 8.43
N LEU A 80 -36.13 -20.56 7.73
CA LEU A 80 -37.52 -21.04 7.64
C LEU A 80 -38.05 -21.63 8.96
N GLN A 81 -37.15 -22.06 9.86
CA GLN A 81 -37.53 -22.57 11.19
C GLN A 81 -37.70 -21.44 12.22
N ASP A 82 -36.93 -20.36 12.11
CA ASP A 82 -37.00 -19.18 12.99
C ASP A 82 -36.96 -17.89 12.15
N GLU A 83 -38.13 -17.53 11.61
CA GLU A 83 -38.30 -16.36 10.74
C GLU A 83 -37.97 -15.06 11.50
N ALA A 84 -38.33 -14.97 12.77
CA ALA A 84 -38.11 -13.78 13.58
C ALA A 84 -36.61 -13.48 13.78
N GLU A 85 -35.81 -14.52 14.00
CA GLU A 85 -34.36 -14.39 14.10
C GLU A 85 -33.72 -14.05 12.74
N ALA A 86 -34.21 -14.64 11.65
CA ALA A 86 -33.75 -14.33 10.30
C ALA A 86 -34.03 -12.85 9.93
N ASP A 87 -35.21 -12.35 10.25
CA ASP A 87 -35.59 -10.94 10.05
C ASP A 87 -34.70 -9.99 10.84
N ARG A 88 -34.45 -10.32 12.12
CA ARG A 88 -33.59 -9.52 12.99
C ARG A 88 -32.17 -9.47 12.44
N LEU A 89 -31.62 -10.59 11.99
CA LEU A 89 -30.29 -10.69 11.41
C LEU A 89 -30.19 -9.91 10.09
N ALA A 90 -31.14 -10.11 9.17
CA ALA A 90 -31.18 -9.41 7.89
C ALA A 90 -31.28 -7.89 8.07
N SER A 91 -32.13 -7.45 8.99
CA SER A 91 -32.30 -6.04 9.33
C SER A 91 -31.02 -5.42 9.90
N ASP A 92 -30.37 -6.12 10.83
CA ASP A 92 -29.10 -5.67 11.42
C ASP A 92 -27.98 -5.58 10.36
N LEU A 93 -27.90 -6.56 9.45
CA LEU A 93 -26.97 -6.53 8.32
C LEU A 93 -27.25 -5.32 7.40
N PHE A 94 -28.50 -5.10 7.00
CA PHE A 94 -28.87 -3.97 6.14
C PHE A 94 -28.66 -2.61 6.80
N TYR A 95 -28.85 -2.51 8.12
CA TYR A 95 -28.55 -1.30 8.89
C TYR A 95 -27.04 -1.02 8.89
N LYS A 96 -26.22 -2.01 9.22
CA LYS A 96 -24.75 -1.88 9.23
C LYS A 96 -24.17 -1.57 7.86
N MET A 97 -24.72 -2.18 6.81
CA MET A 97 -24.36 -1.84 5.43
C MET A 97 -24.70 -0.39 5.10
N ALA A 98 -25.89 0.08 5.51
CA ALA A 98 -26.33 1.45 5.24
C ALA A 98 -25.48 2.51 5.94
N GLN A 99 -24.86 2.19 7.08
CA GLN A 99 -23.91 3.10 7.74
C GLN A 99 -22.67 3.42 6.88
N ASN A 100 -22.37 2.59 5.88
CA ASN A 100 -21.21 2.74 5.00
C ASN A 100 -21.60 3.06 3.55
N LEU A 101 -22.89 3.10 3.22
CA LEU A 101 -23.42 3.32 1.86
C LEU A 101 -24.29 4.58 1.84
N SER A 102 -23.79 5.64 1.20
CA SER A 102 -24.46 6.95 1.18
C SER A 102 -25.85 6.96 0.53
N LEU A 103 -26.18 5.97 -0.29
CA LEU A 103 -27.49 5.84 -0.94
C LEU A 103 -28.47 4.95 -0.17
N ALA A 104 -27.98 4.10 0.73
CA ALA A 104 -28.81 3.16 1.47
C ALA A 104 -29.45 3.83 2.68
N ALA A 105 -30.71 3.48 2.96
CA ALA A 105 -31.40 4.00 4.13
C ALA A 105 -30.97 3.24 5.40
N THR A 106 -30.63 3.97 6.45
CA THR A 106 -30.55 3.45 7.83
C THR A 106 -31.92 3.42 8.52
N ASP A 107 -32.95 3.97 7.87
CA ASP A 107 -34.30 4.00 8.42
C ASP A 107 -34.94 2.61 8.40
N GLN A 108 -35.39 2.17 9.57
CA GLN A 108 -35.96 0.84 9.76
C GLN A 108 -37.18 0.57 8.88
N THR A 109 -37.99 1.60 8.58
CA THR A 109 -39.18 1.46 7.73
C THR A 109 -38.80 1.09 6.30
N VAL A 110 -37.71 1.67 5.80
CA VAL A 110 -37.21 1.39 4.45
C VAL A 110 -36.56 0.01 4.42
N ILE A 111 -35.74 -0.31 5.42
CA ILE A 111 -35.10 -1.63 5.55
C ILE A 111 -36.16 -2.73 5.58
N THR A 112 -37.19 -2.60 6.42
CA THR A 112 -38.27 -3.60 6.48
C THR A 112 -38.97 -3.74 5.13
N ALA A 113 -39.29 -2.64 4.45
CA ALA A 113 -39.92 -2.71 3.13
C ALA A 113 -39.03 -3.40 2.07
N GLU A 114 -37.71 -3.20 2.12
CA GLU A 114 -36.77 -3.93 1.27
C GLU A 114 -36.77 -5.43 1.57
N LEU A 115 -36.76 -5.83 2.85
CA LEU A 115 -36.74 -7.24 3.25
C LEU A 115 -38.03 -7.96 2.84
N GLU A 116 -39.19 -7.30 2.92
CA GLU A 116 -40.46 -7.90 2.51
C GLU A 116 -40.49 -8.24 1.00
N GLU A 117 -39.89 -7.43 0.13
CA GLU A 117 -39.76 -7.79 -1.29
C GLU A 117 -38.81 -8.98 -1.51
N LEU A 118 -37.72 -9.07 -0.73
CA LEU A 118 -36.81 -10.22 -0.81
C LEU A 118 -37.49 -11.53 -0.39
N LYS A 119 -38.36 -11.49 0.63
CA LYS A 119 -39.14 -12.66 1.08
C LYS A 119 -40.08 -13.18 -0.01
N THR A 120 -40.59 -12.31 -0.87
CA THR A 120 -41.41 -12.69 -2.03
C THR A 120 -40.59 -13.09 -3.26
N GLY A 121 -39.26 -13.03 -3.16
CA GLY A 121 -38.33 -13.39 -4.24
C GLY A 121 -37.99 -12.26 -5.21
N ASP A 122 -38.41 -11.03 -4.92
CA ASP A 122 -38.12 -9.86 -5.73
C ASP A 122 -36.87 -9.11 -5.21
N ILE A 123 -36.10 -8.53 -6.14
CA ILE A 123 -34.99 -7.64 -5.78
C ILE A 123 -35.53 -6.20 -5.69
N PRO A 124 -35.34 -5.50 -4.57
CA PRO A 124 -35.80 -4.14 -4.39
C PRO A 124 -35.45 -3.20 -5.53
N PHE A 125 -36.48 -2.51 -6.04
CA PHE A 125 -36.35 -1.56 -7.13
C PHE A 125 -36.72 -0.14 -6.69
N PHE A 126 -35.80 0.79 -6.96
CA PHE A 126 -35.96 2.19 -6.63
C PHE A 126 -35.71 3.07 -7.84
N SER A 127 -36.44 4.17 -7.92
CA SER A 127 -36.28 5.20 -8.94
C SER A 127 -36.36 6.59 -8.33
N VAL A 128 -35.75 7.58 -8.98
CA VAL A 128 -35.81 8.98 -8.57
C VAL A 128 -36.25 9.85 -9.75
N HIS A 129 -37.14 10.79 -9.48
CA HIS A 129 -37.53 11.80 -10.46
C HIS A 129 -36.45 12.89 -10.59
N VAL A 130 -35.97 13.14 -11.81
CA VAL A 130 -34.81 14.01 -12.06
C VAL A 130 -35.03 15.45 -11.56
N GLU A 131 -36.19 16.04 -11.82
CA GLU A 131 -36.48 17.43 -11.42
C GLU A 131 -36.56 17.65 -9.90
N SER A 132 -37.13 16.69 -9.17
CA SER A 132 -37.50 16.88 -7.76
C SER A 132 -36.62 16.11 -6.77
N GLY A 133 -35.87 15.12 -7.25
CA GLY A 133 -35.11 14.20 -6.39
C GLY A 133 -36.01 13.28 -5.57
N LYS A 134 -37.32 13.23 -5.87
CA LYS A 134 -38.27 12.38 -5.14
C LYS A 134 -38.05 10.91 -5.51
N ILE A 135 -37.79 10.09 -4.49
CA ILE A 135 -37.65 8.65 -4.61
C ILE A 135 -39.03 7.99 -4.69
N ALA A 136 -39.14 6.97 -5.53
CA ALA A 136 -40.23 6.01 -5.57
C ALA A 136 -39.67 4.58 -5.56
N GLY A 137 -40.33 3.66 -4.88
CA GLY A 137 -39.91 2.26 -4.76
C GLY A 137 -40.67 1.57 -3.65
N THR A 138 -39.98 0.73 -2.88
CA THR A 138 -40.55 -0.14 -1.84
C THR A 138 -41.21 0.61 -0.67
N SER A 139 -40.84 1.88 -0.45
CA SER A 139 -41.35 2.73 0.63
C SER A 139 -41.70 4.13 0.13
N GLU A 140 -42.72 4.76 0.72
CA GLU A 140 -43.04 6.18 0.47
C GLU A 140 -42.03 7.15 1.13
N LYS A 141 -41.22 6.64 2.05
CA LYS A 141 -40.29 7.44 2.83
C LYS A 141 -39.18 8.01 1.94
N GLN A 142 -38.82 9.26 2.20
CA GLN A 142 -37.79 9.97 1.46
C GLN A 142 -36.56 10.10 2.37
N TRP A 143 -35.45 9.46 2.02
CA TRP A 143 -34.21 9.49 2.80
C TRP A 143 -33.03 10.11 2.06
N LEU A 144 -33.12 10.28 0.73
CA LEU A 144 -32.12 11.01 -0.04
C LEU A 144 -32.45 12.51 -0.09
N PRO A 145 -31.44 13.37 -0.29
CA PRO A 145 -31.64 14.80 -0.51
C PRO A 145 -32.58 15.04 -1.68
N LYS A 146 -33.58 15.91 -1.48
CA LYS A 146 -34.44 16.40 -2.55
C LYS A 146 -33.73 17.47 -3.35
N GLY A 147 -34.12 17.63 -4.61
CA GLY A 147 -33.59 18.66 -5.49
C GLY A 147 -33.42 18.18 -6.92
N ASN A 148 -33.01 19.10 -7.77
CA ASN A 148 -32.77 18.83 -9.18
C ASN A 148 -31.48 18.02 -9.36
N LEU A 149 -31.60 16.78 -9.85
CA LEU A 149 -30.46 15.87 -10.02
C LEU A 149 -29.50 16.33 -11.12
N ILE A 150 -29.96 17.09 -12.12
CA ILE A 150 -29.09 17.68 -13.14
C ILE A 150 -28.20 18.74 -12.49
N ASP A 151 -28.77 19.61 -11.66
CA ASP A 151 -28.01 20.64 -10.96
C ASP A 151 -26.99 20.03 -9.99
N ALA A 152 -27.39 19.00 -9.26
CA ALA A 152 -26.47 18.25 -8.39
C ALA A 152 -25.34 17.57 -9.17
N ALA A 153 -25.64 16.94 -10.32
CA ALA A 153 -24.64 16.30 -11.17
C ALA A 153 -23.66 17.31 -11.77
N LEU A 154 -24.15 18.45 -12.26
CA LEU A 154 -23.30 19.52 -12.80
C LEU A 154 -22.44 20.16 -11.72
N ALA A 155 -22.98 20.38 -10.51
CA ALA A 155 -22.19 20.87 -9.39
C ALA A 155 -21.02 19.93 -9.06
N ARG A 156 -21.29 18.62 -8.97
CA ARG A 156 -20.25 17.60 -8.75
C ARG A 156 -19.23 17.55 -9.88
N TRP A 157 -19.66 17.61 -11.13
CA TRP A 157 -18.77 17.60 -12.29
C TRP A 157 -17.91 18.87 -12.38
N ARG A 158 -18.47 20.04 -12.11
CA ARG A 158 -17.71 21.31 -12.08
C ARG A 158 -16.64 21.32 -10.98
N ALA A 159 -16.92 20.69 -9.84
CA ALA A 159 -15.99 20.53 -8.73
C ALA A 159 -14.97 19.38 -8.91
N MET A 160 -15.11 18.58 -9.97
CA MET A 160 -14.29 17.40 -10.21
C MET A 160 -12.86 17.78 -10.61
N ASP A 161 -11.87 17.16 -9.97
CA ASP A 161 -10.48 17.22 -10.41
C ASP A 161 -10.27 16.28 -11.61
N MET A 162 -10.06 16.88 -12.78
CA MET A 162 -9.83 16.15 -14.03
C MET A 162 -8.53 15.35 -14.03
N ASN A 163 -7.51 15.80 -13.31
CA ASN A 163 -6.25 15.05 -13.23
C ASN A 163 -6.44 13.79 -12.39
N ALA A 164 -7.20 13.87 -11.29
CA ALA A 164 -7.60 12.71 -10.52
C ALA A 164 -8.40 11.70 -11.37
N GLN A 165 -9.33 12.16 -12.23
CA GLN A 165 -10.07 11.27 -13.13
C GLN A 165 -9.16 10.57 -14.13
N ARG A 166 -8.24 11.29 -14.80
CA ARG A 166 -7.27 10.68 -15.72
C ARG A 166 -6.43 9.62 -15.02
N ASN A 167 -5.98 9.91 -13.80
CA ASN A 167 -5.20 8.97 -13.00
C ASN A 167 -6.02 7.72 -12.65
N ILE A 168 -7.29 7.86 -12.26
CA ILE A 168 -8.17 6.73 -11.98
C ILE A 168 -8.38 5.87 -13.24
N ILE A 169 -8.60 6.48 -14.40
CA ILE A 169 -8.74 5.75 -15.68
C ILE A 169 -7.46 4.97 -16.00
N ARG A 170 -6.28 5.61 -15.94
CA ARG A 170 -4.98 4.96 -16.17
C ARG A 170 -4.74 3.81 -15.19
N ALA A 171 -4.95 4.07 -13.90
CA ALA A 171 -4.81 3.10 -12.82
C ALA A 171 -5.72 1.88 -13.02
N SER A 172 -6.94 2.10 -13.50
CA SER A 172 -7.92 1.03 -13.73
C SER A 172 -7.51 0.14 -14.90
N LEU A 173 -7.04 0.75 -15.99
CA LEU A 173 -6.49 0.02 -17.15
C LEU A 173 -5.24 -0.75 -16.74
N ALA A 174 -4.26 -0.11 -16.11
CA ALA A 174 -3.04 -0.77 -15.65
C ALA A 174 -3.35 -1.97 -14.74
N SER A 175 -4.25 -1.80 -13.77
CA SER A 175 -4.65 -2.86 -12.85
C SER A 175 -5.23 -4.08 -13.58
N ALA A 176 -6.11 -3.87 -14.56
CA ALA A 176 -6.72 -4.94 -15.34
C ALA A 176 -5.67 -5.76 -16.12
N TYR A 177 -4.73 -5.09 -16.78
CA TYR A 177 -3.70 -5.76 -17.59
C TYR A 177 -2.63 -6.46 -16.76
N ILE A 178 -2.23 -5.90 -15.62
CA ILE A 178 -1.30 -6.58 -14.71
C ILE A 178 -1.92 -7.90 -14.21
N ASN A 179 -3.23 -7.93 -13.96
CA ASN A 179 -3.93 -9.16 -13.55
C ASN A 179 -3.94 -10.24 -14.64
N ASP A 180 -3.87 -9.86 -15.93
CA ASP A 180 -3.79 -10.77 -17.08
C ASP A 180 -2.34 -11.19 -17.42
N ASN A 181 -1.40 -11.05 -16.49
CA ASN A 181 0.04 -11.35 -16.67
C ASN A 181 0.71 -10.57 -17.82
N TRP A 182 0.20 -9.39 -18.16
CA TRP A 182 0.88 -8.52 -19.10
C TRP A 182 2.20 -8.00 -18.50
N HIS A 183 3.28 -8.09 -19.28
CA HIS A 183 4.59 -7.58 -18.90
C HIS A 183 5.09 -6.57 -19.94
N PRO A 184 5.45 -5.33 -19.54
CA PRO A 184 6.00 -4.37 -20.47
C PRO A 184 7.38 -4.82 -20.99
N ASN A 185 7.67 -4.55 -22.27
CA ASN A 185 9.04 -4.63 -22.78
C ASN A 185 9.87 -3.54 -22.12
N TYR A 186 10.82 -3.96 -21.27
CA TYR A 186 11.60 -3.05 -20.45
C TYR A 186 12.82 -2.54 -21.21
N THR A 187 12.93 -1.22 -21.32
CA THR A 187 14.17 -0.51 -21.69
C THR A 187 14.57 0.36 -20.51
N SER A 188 15.84 0.27 -20.08
CA SER A 188 16.34 1.11 -19.00
C SER A 188 16.25 2.59 -19.37
N TYR A 189 15.71 3.41 -18.47
CA TYR A 189 15.73 4.87 -18.60
C TYR A 189 16.90 5.51 -17.84
N TRP A 190 17.81 4.69 -17.28
CA TRP A 190 18.94 5.23 -16.52
C TRP A 190 19.85 6.09 -17.42
N PRO A 191 20.15 7.33 -17.02
CA PRO A 191 20.95 8.22 -17.85
C PRO A 191 22.42 7.77 -17.87
N THR A 192 23.10 7.99 -19.01
CA THR A 192 24.53 7.69 -19.16
C THR A 192 25.39 8.58 -18.25
N SER A 193 24.97 9.81 -18.02
CA SER A 193 25.66 10.78 -17.17
C SER A 193 24.65 11.66 -16.44
N GLY A 194 25.03 12.15 -15.27
CA GLY A 194 24.27 13.18 -14.57
C GLY A 194 24.33 14.54 -15.26
N SER A 195 23.55 15.50 -14.76
CA SER A 195 23.45 16.84 -15.34
C SER A 195 24.63 17.76 -14.96
N GLY A 196 25.38 17.43 -13.91
CA GLY A 196 26.46 18.23 -13.34
C GLY A 196 26.01 19.52 -12.64
N LYS A 197 24.69 19.72 -12.48
CA LYS A 197 24.10 20.92 -11.84
C LYS A 197 24.03 20.76 -10.33
N ASP A 198 23.73 21.86 -9.63
CA ASP A 198 23.51 21.90 -8.17
C ASP A 198 22.56 20.79 -7.69
N MET A 199 23.15 19.72 -7.14
CA MET A 199 22.44 18.50 -6.77
C MET A 199 21.52 18.71 -5.57
N ASP A 200 21.91 19.54 -4.59
CA ASP A 200 21.05 19.78 -3.42
C ASP A 200 19.80 20.58 -3.82
N ARG A 201 19.97 21.62 -4.65
CA ARG A 201 18.84 22.37 -5.18
C ARG A 201 17.88 21.47 -5.97
N ARG A 202 18.41 20.60 -6.83
CA ARG A 202 17.61 19.66 -7.63
C ARG A 202 16.87 18.65 -6.76
N ARG A 203 17.55 18.05 -5.78
CA ARG A 203 16.98 17.15 -4.78
C ARG A 203 15.78 17.77 -4.07
N ARG A 204 15.92 19.02 -3.60
CA ARG A 204 14.83 19.75 -2.91
C ARG A 204 13.64 20.03 -3.83
N ILE A 205 13.90 20.47 -5.07
CA ILE A 205 12.84 20.72 -6.07
C ILE A 205 12.08 19.42 -6.41
N LEU A 206 12.80 18.31 -6.61
CA LEU A 206 12.18 17.01 -6.89
C LEU A 206 11.34 16.52 -5.72
N ALA A 207 11.86 16.62 -4.49
CA ALA A 207 11.13 16.26 -3.28
C ALA A 207 9.87 17.12 -3.12
N GLU A 208 9.98 18.43 -3.34
CA GLU A 208 8.86 19.37 -3.28
C GLU A 208 7.77 19.03 -4.30
N ASN A 209 8.14 18.88 -5.58
CA ASN A 209 7.18 18.61 -6.65
C ASN A 209 6.41 17.31 -6.44
N LYS A 210 7.10 16.24 -6.00
CA LYS A 210 6.46 14.95 -5.70
C LYS A 210 5.58 15.04 -4.47
N MET A 211 6.01 15.74 -3.42
CA MET A 211 5.19 15.98 -2.23
C MET A 211 3.93 16.81 -2.57
N ARG A 212 4.04 17.85 -3.40
CA ARG A 212 2.88 18.60 -3.92
C ARG A 212 1.91 17.72 -4.70
N THR A 213 2.41 16.73 -5.45
CA THR A 213 1.55 15.78 -6.16
C THR A 213 0.76 14.89 -5.18
N ILE A 214 1.39 14.46 -4.08
CA ILE A 214 0.70 13.73 -3.00
C ILE A 214 -0.35 14.64 -2.33
N ILE A 215 -0.01 15.91 -2.03
CA ILE A 215 -0.94 16.87 -1.41
C ILE A 215 -2.15 17.12 -2.30
N ASN A 216 -1.94 17.38 -3.59
CA ASN A 216 -3.00 17.75 -4.53
C ASN A 216 -3.95 16.59 -4.85
N SER A 217 -3.53 15.35 -4.64
CA SER A 217 -4.36 14.15 -4.87
C SER A 217 -5.13 13.71 -3.62
N ALA A 218 -4.98 14.41 -2.50
CA ALA A 218 -5.68 14.11 -1.26
C ALA A 218 -7.18 14.39 -1.37
N ILE A 219 -8.00 13.42 -0.97
CA ILE A 219 -9.45 13.57 -0.85
C ILE A 219 -9.75 13.92 0.61
N ARG A 220 -10.17 15.16 0.85
CA ARG A 220 -10.48 15.67 2.20
C ARG A 220 -11.98 15.59 2.47
N ALA A 221 -12.34 15.09 3.64
CA ALA A 221 -13.70 15.07 4.14
C ALA A 221 -13.97 16.24 5.08
N GLU A 222 -15.25 16.58 5.26
CA GLU A 222 -15.69 17.68 6.15
C GLU A 222 -15.39 17.41 7.63
N ASP A 223 -15.23 16.15 8.02
CA ASP A 223 -14.91 15.73 9.39
C ASP A 223 -13.40 15.80 9.72
N GLY A 224 -12.59 16.33 8.80
CA GLY A 224 -11.14 16.43 8.92
C GLY A 224 -10.39 15.13 8.65
N THR A 225 -11.05 14.12 8.05
CA THR A 225 -10.36 12.93 7.56
C THR A 225 -9.88 13.10 6.11
N VAL A 226 -8.89 12.29 5.74
CA VAL A 226 -8.30 12.32 4.40
C VAL A 226 -8.09 10.91 3.87
N ALA A 227 -8.27 10.75 2.55
CA ALA A 227 -8.02 9.52 1.83
C ALA A 227 -7.27 9.78 0.52
N TRP A 228 -6.67 8.72 -0.02
CA TRP A 228 -6.16 8.68 -1.39
C TRP A 228 -6.72 7.45 -2.08
N ILE A 229 -6.98 7.57 -3.38
CA ILE A 229 -7.39 6.47 -4.24
C ILE A 229 -6.22 6.12 -5.15
N ALA A 230 -5.82 4.85 -5.18
CA ALA A 230 -4.70 4.37 -5.97
C ALA A 230 -4.90 2.89 -6.37
N PRO A 231 -4.12 2.36 -7.33
CA PRO A 231 -4.01 0.92 -7.53
C PRO A 231 -3.50 0.22 -6.26
N VAL A 232 -4.24 -0.77 -5.78
CA VAL A 232 -3.87 -1.61 -4.64
C VAL A 232 -4.01 -3.07 -5.04
N TYR A 233 -3.00 -3.88 -4.71
CA TYR A 233 -3.05 -5.32 -4.89
C TYR A 233 -3.82 -5.99 -3.75
N ALA A 234 -4.77 -6.87 -4.09
CA ALA A 234 -5.49 -7.71 -3.13
C ALA A 234 -5.55 -9.17 -3.60
N PRO A 235 -6.16 -10.09 -2.81
CA PRO A 235 -6.26 -11.48 -3.21
C PRO A 235 -6.92 -11.73 -4.57
N THR A 236 -7.80 -10.83 -5.02
CA THR A 236 -8.47 -10.90 -6.33
C THR A 236 -7.68 -10.20 -7.45
N GLY A 237 -6.49 -9.68 -7.16
CA GLY A 237 -5.64 -8.91 -8.08
C GLY A 237 -5.59 -7.42 -7.75
N TRP A 238 -4.98 -6.66 -8.65
CA TRP A 238 -4.93 -5.20 -8.63
C TRP A 238 -6.30 -4.60 -8.86
N SER A 239 -6.66 -3.60 -8.04
CA SER A 239 -7.84 -2.77 -8.27
C SER A 239 -7.64 -1.35 -7.71
N VAL A 240 -8.37 -0.38 -8.26
CA VAL A 240 -8.34 1.01 -7.80
C VAL A 240 -9.30 1.17 -6.63
N ARG A 241 -8.77 1.55 -5.47
CA ARG A 241 -9.54 1.71 -4.23
C ARG A 241 -8.91 2.74 -3.30
N PRO A 242 -9.62 3.19 -2.24
CA PRO A 242 -8.99 3.90 -1.14
C PRO A 242 -7.85 3.09 -0.54
N ILE A 243 -6.68 3.70 -0.33
CA ILE A 243 -5.52 3.01 0.27
C ILE A 243 -5.73 2.74 1.76
N ASP A 244 -5.13 1.65 2.24
CA ASP A 244 -5.25 1.18 3.62
C ASP A 244 -4.34 1.95 4.59
N GLN A 245 -4.28 1.53 5.86
CA GLN A 245 -3.53 2.22 6.92
C GLN A 245 -2.07 1.77 7.07
N ASP A 246 -1.64 0.79 6.28
CA ASP A 246 -0.31 0.21 6.38
C ASP A 246 0.81 1.20 6.05
N ILE A 247 2.05 0.83 6.37
CA ILE A 247 3.22 1.64 6.03
C ILE A 247 3.68 1.43 4.59
N TYR A 248 3.40 0.27 4.02
CA TYR A 248 3.94 -0.14 2.73
C TYR A 248 3.45 0.75 1.59
N ASN A 249 2.14 0.76 1.36
CA ASN A 249 1.47 1.59 0.36
C ASN A 249 0.28 2.37 0.92
N GLY A 250 0.05 2.29 2.23
CA GLY A 250 -1.03 2.96 2.93
C GLY A 250 -0.69 4.32 3.55
N LEU A 251 -1.64 4.81 4.36
CA LEU A 251 -1.61 6.10 5.05
C LEU A 251 -0.45 6.23 6.03
N GLY A 252 0.01 5.14 6.66
CA GLY A 252 1.15 5.17 7.58
C GLY A 252 2.44 5.59 6.90
N GLY A 253 2.68 5.11 5.67
CA GLY A 253 3.86 5.45 4.88
C GLY A 253 3.85 6.91 4.40
N ILE A 254 2.66 7.41 4.03
CA ILE A 254 2.46 8.83 3.70
C ILE A 254 2.71 9.70 4.94
N ALA A 255 2.18 9.31 6.10
CA ALA A 255 2.34 10.05 7.35
C ALA A 255 3.81 10.15 7.76
N VAL A 256 4.55 9.04 7.72
CA VAL A 256 6.00 9.02 7.97
C VAL A 256 6.73 9.96 7.02
N THR A 257 6.37 9.96 5.73
CA THR A 257 7.02 10.80 4.73
C THR A 257 6.70 12.28 4.94
N MET A 258 5.45 12.64 5.24
CA MET A 258 5.07 14.02 5.57
C MET A 258 5.77 14.49 6.85
N GLY A 259 5.82 13.66 7.89
CA GLY A 259 6.55 13.94 9.12
C GLY A 259 8.05 14.14 8.88
N ALA A 260 8.67 13.29 8.06
CA ALA A 260 10.06 13.44 7.65
C ALA A 260 10.29 14.72 6.85
N TYR A 261 9.40 15.06 5.90
CA TYR A 261 9.48 16.29 5.11
C TYR A 261 9.41 17.54 5.99
N LEU A 262 8.48 17.58 6.95
CA LEU A 262 8.35 18.68 7.92
C LEU A 262 9.59 18.77 8.81
N TYR A 263 10.10 17.64 9.29
CA TYR A 263 11.33 17.59 10.08
C TYR A 263 12.52 18.16 9.31
N GLU A 264 12.73 17.71 8.07
CA GLU A 264 13.82 18.15 7.21
C GLU A 264 13.67 19.62 6.77
N THR A 265 12.44 20.10 6.60
CA THR A 265 12.15 21.52 6.35
C THR A 265 12.58 22.38 7.54
N ARG A 266 12.25 21.97 8.78
CA ARG A 266 12.69 22.66 10.02
C ARG A 266 14.21 22.68 10.19
N LYS A 267 14.92 21.71 9.60
CA LYS A 267 16.38 21.63 9.56
C LYS A 267 16.99 22.39 8.38
N GLY A 268 16.19 23.05 7.54
CA GLY A 268 16.67 23.78 6.37
C GLY A 268 17.16 22.86 5.25
N ARG A 269 16.70 21.60 5.20
CA ARG A 269 17.10 20.57 4.23
C ARG A 269 16.02 20.22 3.21
N ALA A 270 14.82 20.78 3.32
CA ALA A 270 13.76 20.70 2.32
C ALA A 270 13.11 22.08 2.10
N ASN A 271 12.44 22.26 0.97
CA ASN A 271 11.70 23.50 0.67
C ASN A 271 10.37 23.52 1.43
N PRO A 272 9.95 24.65 2.01
CA PRO A 272 8.65 24.74 2.66
C PRO A 272 7.51 24.54 1.65
N ILE A 273 6.43 23.89 2.09
CA ILE A 273 5.20 23.69 1.30
C ILE A 273 4.01 24.16 2.12
N ASP A 274 3.27 25.13 1.58
CA ASP A 274 2.05 25.63 2.20
C ASP A 274 0.98 24.53 2.28
N GLY A 275 0.27 24.46 3.43
CA GLY A 275 -0.81 23.50 3.67
C GLY A 275 -0.37 22.06 3.99
N LEU A 276 0.94 21.77 4.00
CA LEU A 276 1.45 20.45 4.37
C LEU A 276 1.19 20.11 5.85
N GLU A 277 1.35 21.08 6.75
CA GLU A 277 1.10 20.87 8.19
C GLU A 277 -0.38 20.56 8.48
N ASP A 278 -1.29 21.28 7.82
CA ASP A 278 -2.74 21.05 7.95
C ASP A 278 -3.13 19.66 7.45
N LEU A 279 -2.65 19.29 6.25
CA LEU A 279 -2.90 17.96 5.69
C LEU A 279 -2.32 16.85 6.56
N PHE A 280 -1.13 17.07 7.13
CA PHE A 280 -0.50 16.12 8.03
C PHE A 280 -1.31 15.95 9.33
N SER A 281 -1.94 17.02 9.82
CA SER A 281 -2.89 16.96 10.94
C SER A 281 -4.12 16.11 10.60
N ASP A 282 -4.75 16.35 9.45
CA ASP A 282 -5.90 15.57 8.95
C ASP A 282 -5.55 14.08 8.77
N LEU A 283 -4.34 13.79 8.28
CA LEU A 283 -3.84 12.43 8.11
C LEU A 283 -3.64 11.72 9.45
N LYS A 284 -3.02 12.39 10.44
CA LYS A 284 -2.89 11.83 11.79
C LYS A 284 -4.25 11.55 12.42
N ARG A 285 -5.20 12.46 12.26
CA ARG A 285 -6.59 12.27 12.73
C ARG A 285 -7.24 11.05 12.08
N THR A 286 -7.03 10.85 10.78
CA THR A 286 -7.55 9.69 10.06
C THR A 286 -7.00 8.37 10.63
N LEU A 287 -5.67 8.27 10.77
CA LEU A 287 -5.02 7.11 11.37
C LEU A 287 -5.57 6.83 12.78
N GLN A 288 -5.72 7.88 13.60
CA GLN A 288 -6.25 7.77 14.96
C GLN A 288 -7.68 7.23 14.99
N LEU A 289 -8.56 7.77 14.14
CA LEU A 289 -9.96 7.36 14.07
C LEU A 289 -10.13 5.92 13.60
N VAL A 290 -9.34 5.46 12.63
CA VAL A 290 -9.42 4.06 12.17
C VAL A 290 -8.98 3.10 13.27
N GLU A 291 -7.89 3.40 13.95
CA GLU A 291 -7.40 2.60 15.09
C GLU A 291 -8.39 2.58 16.26
N ASP A 292 -8.99 3.74 16.59
CA ASP A 292 -9.96 3.84 17.68
C ASP A 292 -11.25 3.10 17.34
N ARG A 293 -11.71 3.18 16.09
CA ARG A 293 -12.87 2.42 15.58
C ARG A 293 -12.60 0.92 15.67
N TYR A 294 -11.44 0.47 15.22
CA TYR A 294 -11.05 -0.93 15.31
C TYR A 294 -11.08 -1.42 16.76
N ARG A 295 -10.53 -0.64 17.71
CA ARG A 295 -10.59 -0.96 19.15
C ARG A 295 -12.01 -0.99 19.72
N GLN A 296 -12.90 -0.14 19.23
CA GLN A 296 -14.31 -0.14 19.65
C GLN A 296 -15.03 -1.40 19.16
N HIS A 297 -14.83 -1.79 17.90
CA HIS A 297 -15.46 -3.01 17.34
C HIS A 297 -14.95 -4.28 18.03
N HIS A 298 -13.71 -4.29 18.51
CA HIS A 298 -13.16 -5.35 19.36
C HIS A 298 -13.92 -5.58 20.68
N LYS A 299 -14.79 -4.65 21.08
CA LYS A 299 -15.65 -4.79 22.27
C LYS A 299 -17.05 -5.33 21.93
N GLU A 300 -17.38 -5.46 20.65
CA GLU A 300 -18.66 -5.96 20.18
C GLU A 300 -18.65 -7.49 20.04
N PRO A 301 -19.81 -8.17 20.16
CA PRO A 301 -19.88 -9.64 20.08
C PRO A 301 -19.55 -10.22 18.69
N ILE A 302 -19.31 -9.39 17.68
CA ILE A 302 -19.03 -9.82 16.31
C ILE A 302 -17.52 -10.01 16.14
N LYS A 303 -17.11 -11.24 15.85
CA LYS A 303 -15.70 -11.58 15.66
C LYS A 303 -15.18 -11.01 14.33
N ILE A 304 -14.60 -9.82 14.36
CA ILE A 304 -13.86 -9.25 13.23
C ILE A 304 -12.51 -9.96 13.14
N ARG A 305 -12.09 -10.33 11.92
CA ARG A 305 -10.77 -10.91 11.71
C ARG A 305 -9.70 -9.89 12.15
N PRO A 306 -8.73 -10.28 13.00
CA PRO A 306 -7.74 -9.34 13.47
C PRO A 306 -6.82 -8.87 12.33
N ILE A 307 -6.16 -7.72 12.52
CA ILE A 307 -5.11 -7.22 11.62
C ILE A 307 -3.86 -8.12 11.76
N PRO A 308 -3.16 -8.49 10.66
CA PRO A 308 -1.93 -9.27 10.72
C PRO A 308 -0.83 -8.62 11.58
N PRO A 309 0.13 -9.40 12.13
CA PRO A 309 1.16 -8.85 13.00
C PRO A 309 2.30 -8.14 12.25
N GLY A 310 2.38 -8.30 10.92
CA GLY A 310 3.50 -7.89 10.06
C GLY A 310 4.07 -6.48 10.24
N GLY A 311 5.33 -6.34 9.83
CA GLY A 311 6.13 -5.12 10.01
C GLY A 311 5.88 -4.05 8.96
N TYR A 312 5.30 -4.42 7.82
CA TYR A 312 4.98 -3.48 6.74
C TYR A 312 3.49 -3.44 6.41
N LEU A 313 2.83 -4.60 6.47
CA LEU A 313 1.41 -4.82 6.19
C LEU A 313 0.74 -5.42 7.43
N GLY A 314 0.78 -4.69 8.56
CA GLY A 314 0.24 -5.18 9.82
C GLY A 314 0.50 -4.27 11.03
N LEU A 315 0.17 -4.79 12.22
CA LEU A 315 0.28 -4.10 13.49
C LEU A 315 1.72 -3.62 13.79
N GLY A 316 2.73 -4.40 13.40
CA GLY A 316 4.14 -4.00 13.53
C GLY A 316 4.46 -2.72 12.74
N GLY A 317 3.93 -2.59 11.52
CA GLY A 317 4.10 -1.38 10.71
C GLY A 317 3.42 -0.15 11.32
N SER A 318 2.24 -0.33 11.93
CA SER A 318 1.56 0.75 12.65
C SER A 318 2.32 1.17 13.91
N ILE A 319 2.90 0.21 14.66
CA ILE A 319 3.80 0.51 15.79
C ILE A 319 4.98 1.36 15.31
N TRP A 320 5.68 0.91 14.26
CA TRP A 320 6.85 1.62 13.74
C TRP A 320 6.49 3.02 13.22
N THR A 321 5.32 3.17 12.57
CA THR A 321 4.80 4.47 12.11
C THR A 321 4.75 5.47 13.26
N TRP A 322 4.10 5.13 14.37
CA TRP A 322 3.97 6.03 15.51
C TRP A 322 5.28 6.28 16.25
N LEU A 323 6.14 5.25 16.39
CA LEU A 323 7.46 5.42 16.98
C LEU A 323 8.33 6.37 16.15
N THR A 324 8.28 6.24 14.82
CA THR A 324 9.00 7.12 13.90
C THR A 324 8.50 8.55 13.98
N LEU A 325 7.17 8.76 13.91
CA LEU A 325 6.58 10.09 14.05
C LEU A 325 6.92 10.74 15.40
N ASN A 326 6.91 9.96 16.50
CA ASN A 326 7.33 10.43 17.81
C ASN A 326 8.80 10.85 17.81
N SER A 327 9.69 10.03 17.25
CA SER A 327 11.13 10.33 17.17
C SER A 327 11.48 11.55 16.32
N LEU A 328 10.63 11.90 15.34
CA LEU A 328 10.74 13.11 14.53
C LEU A 328 10.15 14.35 15.23
N GLY A 329 9.54 14.21 16.41
CA GLY A 329 8.82 15.28 17.10
C GLY A 329 7.52 15.68 16.40
N MET A 330 6.84 14.71 15.77
CA MET A 330 5.64 14.92 14.95
C MET A 330 4.36 14.31 15.55
N ALA A 331 4.49 13.54 16.64
CA ALA A 331 3.39 12.91 17.36
C ALA A 331 3.67 12.79 18.86
N ASP A 332 3.12 13.69 19.68
CA ASP A 332 3.37 13.74 21.14
C ASP A 332 2.87 12.50 21.89
N ASN A 333 1.83 11.84 21.39
CA ASN A 333 1.27 10.60 21.94
C ASN A 333 1.70 9.34 21.16
N GLY A 334 2.72 9.43 20.29
CA GLY A 334 3.08 8.32 19.41
C GLY A 334 3.47 7.05 20.17
N THR A 335 4.22 7.16 21.27
CA THR A 335 4.57 5.99 22.10
C THR A 335 3.34 5.35 22.75
N GLU A 336 2.37 6.14 23.21
CA GLU A 336 1.12 5.61 23.79
C GLU A 336 0.29 4.86 22.74
N ARG A 337 0.18 5.41 21.52
CA ARG A 337 -0.49 4.73 20.40
C ARG A 337 0.21 3.42 20.06
N ALA A 338 1.54 3.43 19.95
CA ALA A 338 2.33 2.23 19.70
C ALA A 338 2.11 1.14 20.78
N CYS A 339 2.09 1.52 22.07
CA CYS A 339 1.74 0.63 23.18
C CYS A 339 0.34 0.02 23.01
N SER A 340 -0.64 0.84 22.63
CA SER A 340 -2.01 0.37 22.44
C SER A 340 -2.13 -0.60 21.27
N ILE A 341 -1.45 -0.34 20.15
CA ILE A 341 -1.43 -1.25 18.99
C ILE A 341 -0.74 -2.56 19.34
N ALA A 342 0.36 -2.53 20.09
CA ALA A 342 1.07 -3.73 20.54
C ALA A 342 0.20 -4.66 21.39
N SER A 343 -0.78 -4.12 22.12
CA SER A 343 -1.74 -4.93 22.90
C SER A 343 -2.64 -5.83 22.05
N LEU A 344 -2.75 -5.57 20.75
CA LEU A 344 -3.58 -6.32 19.79
C LEU A 344 -2.81 -7.50 19.15
N ILE A 345 -1.48 -7.54 19.30
CA ILE A 345 -0.65 -8.58 18.69
C ILE A 345 -1.00 -9.99 19.20
N PRO A 346 -1.17 -10.26 20.50
CA PRO A 346 -1.45 -11.61 20.99
C PRO A 346 -2.67 -12.27 20.35
N GLU A 347 -3.74 -11.50 20.10
CA GLU A 347 -4.93 -11.98 19.38
C GLU A 347 -4.63 -12.23 17.90
N SER A 348 -3.93 -11.31 17.24
CA SER A 348 -3.48 -11.47 15.85
C SER A 348 -2.69 -12.78 15.66
N LEU A 349 -1.82 -13.13 16.61
CA LEU A 349 -1.05 -14.38 16.57
C LEU A 349 -1.92 -15.64 16.63
N GLN A 350 -3.18 -15.58 17.05
CA GLN A 350 -4.07 -16.75 17.05
C GLN A 350 -4.61 -17.07 15.66
N GLU A 351 -4.67 -16.07 14.77
CA GLU A 351 -5.32 -16.17 13.45
C GLU A 351 -4.31 -16.16 12.29
N TYR A 352 -3.06 -15.74 12.53
CA TYR A 352 -2.02 -15.66 11.50
C TYR A 352 -0.79 -16.51 11.81
N GLU A 353 -0.35 -17.24 10.78
CA GLU A 353 0.80 -18.15 10.87
C GLU A 353 1.94 -17.83 9.89
N ASN A 354 1.70 -16.91 8.95
CA ASN A 354 2.70 -16.53 7.95
C ASN A 354 3.97 -16.01 8.62
N CYS A 355 5.15 -16.48 8.21
CA CYS A 355 6.39 -16.19 8.93
C CYS A 355 7.17 -14.96 8.44
N ASP A 356 6.78 -14.36 7.30
CA ASP A 356 7.57 -13.31 6.64
C ASP A 356 7.57 -11.93 7.34
N ILE A 357 8.30 -10.96 6.77
CA ILE A 357 8.40 -9.62 7.36
C ILE A 357 7.28 -8.67 6.95
N LEU A 358 6.59 -8.92 5.83
CA LEU A 358 5.59 -8.01 5.30
C LEU A 358 4.32 -8.06 6.14
N TYR A 359 3.60 -9.17 6.08
CA TYR A 359 2.37 -9.40 6.85
C TYR A 359 2.56 -10.44 7.97
N GLY A 360 3.70 -11.14 7.97
CA GLY A 360 3.95 -12.26 8.86
C GLY A 360 4.58 -11.93 10.22
N LEU A 361 4.82 -13.01 10.98
CA LEU A 361 5.34 -13.02 12.34
C LEU A 361 6.66 -12.27 12.48
N ALA A 362 7.64 -12.54 11.60
CA ALA A 362 8.98 -11.96 11.71
C ALA A 362 8.95 -10.42 11.65
N GLY A 363 8.02 -9.85 10.88
CA GLY A 363 7.90 -8.41 10.70
C GLY A 363 7.52 -7.66 11.97
N ALA A 364 6.84 -8.32 12.91
CA ALA A 364 6.47 -7.71 14.18
C ALA A 364 7.67 -7.52 15.13
N LEU A 365 8.75 -8.31 14.96
CA LEU A 365 9.86 -8.35 15.90
C LEU A 365 10.61 -7.00 15.99
N PRO A 366 11.07 -6.37 14.90
CA PRO A 366 11.84 -5.13 15.02
C PRO A 366 11.06 -3.98 15.69
N PRO A 367 9.79 -3.69 15.35
CA PRO A 367 9.01 -2.65 16.03
C PRO A 367 8.73 -2.98 17.51
N LEU A 368 8.48 -4.25 17.87
CA LEU A 368 8.30 -4.67 19.26
C LEU A 368 9.57 -4.50 20.09
N ILE A 369 10.73 -4.84 19.52
CA ILE A 369 12.02 -4.63 20.17
C ILE A 369 12.26 -3.14 20.41
N GLN A 370 12.01 -2.30 19.40
CA GLN A 370 12.11 -0.83 19.55
C GLN A 370 11.15 -0.29 20.62
N LEU A 371 9.91 -0.78 20.65
CA LEU A 371 8.94 -0.39 21.67
C LEU A 371 9.39 -0.81 23.07
N ALA A 372 9.95 -2.02 23.22
CA ALA A 372 10.53 -2.49 24.48
C ALA A 372 11.69 -1.60 24.95
N GLU A 373 12.60 -1.20 24.04
CA GLU A 373 13.70 -0.28 24.32
C GLU A 373 13.18 1.08 24.80
N ILE A 374 12.25 1.70 24.06
CA ILE A 374 11.75 3.06 24.34
C ILE A 374 10.96 3.11 25.66
N THR A 375 10.15 2.09 25.93
CA THR A 375 9.28 2.07 27.11
C THR A 375 9.93 1.42 28.33
N SER A 376 11.07 0.75 28.15
CA SER A 376 11.68 -0.14 29.14
C SER A 376 10.72 -1.23 29.67
N ASN A 377 9.64 -1.53 28.94
CA ASN A 377 8.63 -2.50 29.34
C ASN A 377 8.96 -3.88 28.76
N LYS A 378 9.37 -4.80 29.64
CA LYS A 378 9.76 -6.17 29.28
C LYS A 378 8.63 -7.00 28.67
N ASN A 379 7.37 -6.62 28.84
CA ASN A 379 6.24 -7.35 28.26
C ASN A 379 6.29 -7.35 26.74
N TYR A 380 6.74 -6.27 26.09
CA TYR A 380 6.85 -6.23 24.63
C TYR A 380 7.95 -7.16 24.11
N LEU A 381 9.05 -7.29 24.86
CA LEU A 381 10.08 -8.28 24.55
C LEU A 381 9.58 -9.72 24.76
N ALA A 382 8.74 -9.96 25.77
CA ALA A 382 8.12 -11.28 25.98
C ALA A 382 7.14 -11.65 24.84
N ILE A 383 6.39 -10.69 24.30
CA ILE A 383 5.57 -10.89 23.09
C ILE A 383 6.49 -11.26 21.91
N ALA A 384 7.60 -10.53 21.73
CA ALA A 384 8.58 -10.81 20.68
C ALA A 384 9.24 -12.20 20.84
N GLU A 385 9.56 -12.63 22.07
CA GLU A 385 10.04 -14.00 22.35
C GLU A 385 8.99 -15.04 21.94
N GLY A 386 7.71 -14.85 22.27
CA GLY A 386 6.64 -15.76 21.86
C GLY A 386 6.47 -15.86 20.33
N ILE A 387 6.72 -14.77 19.60
CA ILE A 387 6.79 -14.78 18.13
C ILE A 387 8.01 -15.55 17.65
N GLY A 388 9.18 -15.31 18.25
CA GLY A 388 10.42 -16.04 17.96
C GLY A 388 10.27 -17.55 18.16
N ASP A 389 9.61 -17.98 19.24
CA ASP A 389 9.36 -19.39 19.52
C ASP A 389 8.45 -20.03 18.45
N ARG A 390 7.42 -19.32 17.99
CA ARG A 390 6.58 -19.79 16.86
C ARG A 390 7.35 -19.90 15.55
N LEU A 391 8.31 -19.01 15.30
CA LEU A 391 9.19 -19.09 14.13
C LEU A 391 10.15 -20.29 14.24
N VAL A 392 10.64 -20.60 15.44
CA VAL A 392 11.45 -21.80 15.73
C VAL A 392 10.65 -23.06 15.45
N GLU A 393 9.41 -23.15 15.95
CA GLU A 393 8.53 -24.31 15.76
C GLU A 393 8.22 -24.58 14.27
N ARG A 394 8.12 -23.52 13.47
CA ARG A 394 7.77 -23.59 12.03
C ARG A 394 8.97 -23.74 11.11
N ALA A 395 10.19 -23.66 11.64
CA ALA A 395 11.39 -23.75 10.82
C ALA A 395 11.59 -25.18 10.30
N VAL A 396 11.81 -25.32 9.00
CA VAL A 396 12.22 -26.57 8.38
C VAL A 396 13.74 -26.57 8.26
N TRP A 397 14.38 -27.62 8.78
CA TRP A 397 15.83 -27.78 8.74
C TRP A 397 16.25 -28.76 7.64
N SER A 398 17.22 -28.36 6.83
CA SER A 398 17.95 -29.22 5.89
C SER A 398 19.45 -29.12 6.20
N GLY A 399 19.97 -30.10 6.94
CA GLY A 399 21.32 -30.01 7.51
C GLY A 399 21.44 -28.81 8.45
N ARG A 400 22.30 -27.85 8.10
CA ARG A 400 22.49 -26.59 8.86
C ARG A 400 21.65 -25.43 8.35
N GLN A 401 20.90 -25.61 7.28
CA GLN A 401 20.08 -24.56 6.68
C GLN A 401 18.68 -24.60 7.27
N ALA A 402 18.11 -23.43 7.54
CA ALA A 402 16.74 -23.27 8.01
C ALA A 402 15.94 -22.44 7.01
N TYR A 403 14.71 -22.86 6.72
CA TYR A 403 13.79 -22.13 5.87
C TYR A 403 12.34 -22.30 6.33
N TRP A 404 11.45 -21.48 5.78
CA TRP A 404 10.02 -21.49 6.06
C TRP A 404 9.24 -21.65 4.76
N THR A 405 8.15 -22.40 4.81
CA THR A 405 7.24 -22.56 3.68
C THR A 405 6.44 -21.28 3.46
N HIS A 406 6.18 -20.93 2.19
CA HIS A 406 5.41 -19.74 1.85
C HIS A 406 4.39 -20.03 0.74
N GLY A 407 3.10 -19.99 1.07
CA GLY A 407 2.02 -20.33 0.15
C GLY A 407 2.21 -21.73 -0.45
N ALA A 408 2.11 -21.85 -1.77
CA ALA A 408 2.36 -23.11 -2.49
C ALA A 408 3.85 -23.53 -2.53
N ARG A 409 4.78 -22.64 -2.14
CA ARG A 409 6.22 -22.89 -2.23
C ARG A 409 6.73 -23.55 -0.96
N ARG A 410 6.84 -24.88 -1.01
CA ARG A 410 7.26 -25.71 0.13
C ARG A 410 8.78 -25.72 0.37
N ASN A 411 9.59 -25.30 -0.59
CA ASN A 411 11.05 -25.37 -0.50
C ASN A 411 11.69 -24.08 0.05
N GLY A 412 10.90 -23.15 0.57
CA GLY A 412 11.38 -21.85 1.02
C GLY A 412 11.67 -20.86 -0.11
N LEU A 413 11.90 -19.60 0.30
CA LEU A 413 12.23 -18.48 -0.57
C LEU A 413 13.46 -17.74 -0.04
N GLY A 414 14.32 -17.26 -0.94
CA GLY A 414 15.34 -16.26 -0.61
C GLY A 414 14.78 -14.84 -0.60
N GLY A 415 15.60 -13.88 -0.18
CA GLY A 415 15.25 -12.46 -0.20
C GLY A 415 14.52 -11.96 1.05
N LEU A 416 14.33 -10.65 1.12
CA LEU A 416 13.95 -9.96 2.34
C LEU A 416 12.45 -10.03 2.62
N SER A 417 11.58 -9.78 1.63
CA SER A 417 10.13 -9.60 1.88
C SER A 417 9.42 -10.86 2.38
N HIS A 418 9.49 -11.94 1.61
CA HIS A 418 8.82 -13.23 1.89
C HIS A 418 9.80 -14.37 2.18
N GLY A 419 11.11 -14.08 2.19
CA GLY A 419 12.16 -15.08 2.22
C GLY A 419 12.93 -15.15 3.53
N VAL A 420 13.90 -16.07 3.54
CA VAL A 420 14.71 -16.39 4.73
C VAL A 420 15.57 -15.22 5.20
N THR A 421 15.95 -14.29 4.31
CA THR A 421 16.78 -13.14 4.65
C THR A 421 16.08 -12.27 5.68
N GLY A 422 14.81 -11.93 5.45
CA GLY A 422 14.04 -11.09 6.36
C GLY A 422 13.73 -11.78 7.67
N ILE A 423 13.42 -13.08 7.62
CA ILE A 423 13.16 -13.86 8.82
C ILE A 423 14.44 -13.98 9.66
N GLY A 424 15.58 -14.30 9.03
CA GLY A 424 16.89 -14.37 9.68
C GLY A 424 17.32 -13.04 10.26
N TRP A 425 17.11 -11.94 9.54
CA TRP A 425 17.35 -10.58 10.01
C TRP A 425 16.56 -10.23 11.28
N ALA A 426 15.26 -10.49 11.28
CA ALA A 426 14.40 -10.22 12.44
C ALA A 426 14.77 -11.11 13.65
N LEU A 427 15.11 -12.38 13.41
CA LEU A 427 15.59 -13.30 14.45
C LEU A 427 16.95 -12.91 15.01
N ALA A 428 17.86 -12.39 14.19
CA ALA A 428 19.16 -11.90 14.63
C ALA A 428 19.00 -10.69 15.56
N LYS A 429 18.09 -9.75 15.24
CA LYS A 429 17.72 -8.65 16.15
C LYS A 429 17.12 -9.16 17.45
N LEU A 430 16.21 -10.13 17.39
CA LEU A 430 15.62 -10.74 18.59
C LEU A 430 16.69 -11.44 19.45
N ALA A 431 17.64 -12.15 18.82
CA ALA A 431 18.74 -12.80 19.51
C ALA A 431 19.63 -11.79 20.24
N GLU A 432 19.91 -10.65 19.62
CA GLU A 432 20.68 -9.55 20.21
C GLU A 432 19.94 -8.90 21.39
N ALA A 433 18.64 -8.64 21.23
CA ALA A 433 17.81 -8.02 22.28
C ALA A 433 17.58 -8.94 23.50
N THR A 434 17.56 -10.26 23.30
CA THR A 434 17.23 -11.24 24.35
C THR A 434 18.42 -12.02 24.89
N GLY A 435 19.54 -12.07 24.16
CA GLY A 435 20.69 -12.92 24.44
C GLY A 435 20.42 -14.42 24.28
N ARG A 436 19.30 -14.83 23.65
CA ARG A 436 18.89 -16.23 23.52
C ARG A 436 19.55 -16.89 22.31
N GLU A 437 20.42 -17.85 22.58
CA GLU A 437 21.18 -18.58 21.55
C GLU A 437 20.30 -19.32 20.53
N ARG A 438 19.10 -19.77 20.92
CA ARG A 438 18.18 -20.46 20.00
C ARG A 438 17.78 -19.60 18.79
N TYR A 439 17.58 -18.30 19.00
CA TYR A 439 17.22 -17.37 17.93
C TYR A 439 18.43 -17.05 17.06
N ARG A 440 19.63 -16.93 17.66
CA ARG A 440 20.90 -16.77 16.94
C ARG A 440 21.15 -17.94 16.00
N ARG A 441 21.07 -19.17 16.51
CA ARG A 441 21.24 -20.40 15.72
C ARG A 441 20.26 -20.46 14.53
N LEU A 442 19.01 -20.06 14.75
CA LEU A 442 18.00 -20.07 13.70
C LEU A 442 18.25 -19.00 12.64
N ALA A 443 18.67 -17.79 13.05
CA ALA A 443 19.10 -16.75 12.13
C ALA A 443 20.29 -17.20 11.28
N ASP A 444 21.30 -17.81 11.89
CA ASP A 444 22.47 -18.34 11.18
C ASP A 444 22.07 -19.43 10.17
N GLY A 445 21.12 -20.30 10.54
CA GLY A 445 20.55 -21.30 9.63
C GLY A 445 19.83 -20.67 8.43
N ALA A 446 19.11 -19.56 8.64
CA ALA A 446 18.45 -18.81 7.57
C ALA A 446 19.47 -18.17 6.61
N PHE A 447 20.54 -17.57 7.13
CA PHE A 447 21.61 -17.01 6.30
C PHE A 447 22.40 -18.09 5.54
N LEU A 448 22.56 -19.30 6.11
CA LEU A 448 23.12 -20.44 5.39
C LEU A 448 22.23 -20.92 4.23
N PHE A 449 20.90 -20.84 4.40
CA PHE A 449 19.99 -21.12 3.29
C PHE A 449 20.12 -20.06 2.19
N GLU A 450 20.13 -18.77 2.55
CA GLU A 450 20.38 -17.67 1.62
C GLU A 450 21.68 -17.87 0.84
N GLU A 451 22.80 -18.12 1.51
CA GLU A 451 24.10 -18.32 0.86
C GLU A 451 24.07 -19.51 -0.11
N SER A 452 23.28 -20.54 0.17
CA SER A 452 23.13 -21.69 -0.73
C SER A 452 22.44 -21.33 -2.05
N LEU A 453 21.73 -20.21 -2.10
CA LEU A 453 21.12 -19.67 -3.32
C LEU A 453 22.08 -18.80 -4.12
N PHE A 454 23.27 -18.46 -3.60
CA PHE A 454 24.23 -17.65 -4.34
C PHE A 454 24.84 -18.45 -5.50
N ASP A 455 24.61 -18.00 -6.73
CA ASP A 455 25.15 -18.61 -7.94
C ASP A 455 26.39 -17.83 -8.40
N TYR A 456 27.55 -18.50 -8.37
CA TYR A 456 28.83 -17.88 -8.72
C TYR A 456 28.94 -17.46 -10.19
N ALA A 457 28.21 -18.12 -11.10
CA ALA A 457 28.23 -17.76 -12.52
C ALA A 457 27.39 -16.50 -12.78
N GLU A 458 26.27 -16.35 -12.07
CA GLU A 458 25.44 -15.14 -12.10
C GLU A 458 26.02 -13.98 -11.28
N GLY A 459 26.81 -14.29 -10.25
CA GLY A 459 27.21 -13.33 -9.22
C GLY A 459 26.01 -12.79 -8.43
N ASN A 460 24.93 -13.58 -8.33
CA ASN A 460 23.67 -13.18 -7.71
C ASN A 460 22.93 -14.38 -7.09
N TRP A 461 21.92 -14.11 -6.27
CA TRP A 461 21.08 -15.14 -5.65
C TRP A 461 19.97 -15.62 -6.59
N ILE A 462 19.79 -16.93 -6.64
CA ILE A 462 18.73 -17.59 -7.41
C ILE A 462 17.36 -17.18 -6.87
N ASP A 463 16.47 -16.78 -7.78
CA ASP A 463 15.09 -16.48 -7.46
C ASP A 463 14.22 -17.75 -7.49
N MET A 464 13.93 -18.29 -6.31
CA MET A 464 13.15 -19.52 -6.12
C MET A 464 11.66 -19.39 -6.52
N ARG A 465 11.24 -18.22 -7.03
CA ARG A 465 9.89 -18.01 -7.55
C ARG A 465 9.67 -18.60 -8.95
N ALA A 466 10.73 -19.05 -9.62
CA ALA A 466 10.72 -19.63 -10.96
C ALA A 466 10.05 -18.71 -12.00
N VAL A 467 10.43 -17.43 -12.00
CA VAL A 467 9.93 -16.45 -12.98
C VAL A 467 10.52 -16.78 -14.35
N GLU A 468 9.67 -16.97 -15.35
CA GLU A 468 10.10 -17.35 -16.70
C GLU A 468 11.10 -16.33 -17.28
N GLY A 469 12.21 -16.82 -17.82
CA GLY A 469 13.29 -15.99 -18.36
C GLY A 469 14.13 -15.22 -17.34
N ARG A 470 13.91 -15.38 -16.01
CA ARG A 470 14.70 -14.71 -14.96
C ARG A 470 15.19 -15.69 -13.90
N LYS A 471 16.50 -15.96 -13.89
CA LYS A 471 17.15 -16.81 -12.90
C LYS A 471 17.36 -16.12 -11.53
N SER A 472 17.50 -14.80 -11.52
CA SER A 472 17.79 -14.01 -10.31
C SER A 472 17.04 -12.68 -10.30
N ALA A 473 16.96 -12.05 -9.12
CA ALA A 473 16.29 -10.76 -8.92
C ALA A 473 17.24 -9.75 -8.25
N VAL A 474 17.00 -8.46 -8.51
CA VAL A 474 17.79 -7.33 -8.00
C VAL A 474 16.82 -6.27 -7.50
N ALA A 475 16.25 -6.53 -6.32
CA ALA A 475 15.23 -5.69 -5.70
C ALA A 475 15.30 -5.79 -4.17
N TRP A 476 14.68 -4.84 -3.47
CA TRP A 476 14.55 -4.90 -2.02
C TRP A 476 13.68 -6.08 -1.59
N CYS A 477 12.54 -6.28 -2.25
CA CYS A 477 11.63 -7.37 -1.90
C CYS A 477 12.27 -8.75 -2.12
N HIS A 478 12.85 -8.96 -3.31
CA HIS A 478 13.47 -10.22 -3.70
C HIS A 478 14.82 -9.95 -4.37
N GLY A 479 15.90 -10.35 -3.70
CA GLY A 479 17.24 -10.37 -4.28
C GLY A 479 18.24 -9.43 -3.60
N ALA A 480 19.25 -9.05 -4.38
CA ALA A 480 20.48 -8.45 -3.88
C ALA A 480 20.30 -7.22 -2.99
N VAL A 481 19.39 -6.29 -3.34
CA VAL A 481 19.22 -5.04 -2.59
C VAL A 481 18.75 -5.31 -1.15
N GLY A 482 17.73 -6.14 -0.98
CA GLY A 482 17.22 -6.49 0.35
C GLY A 482 18.22 -7.29 1.17
N ILE A 483 18.98 -8.18 0.53
CA ILE A 483 20.03 -8.98 1.17
C ILE A 483 21.15 -8.08 1.69
N GLY A 484 21.70 -7.20 0.85
CA GLY A 484 22.76 -6.29 1.24
C GLY A 484 22.34 -5.35 2.39
N LEU A 485 21.13 -4.78 2.32
CA LEU A 485 20.61 -3.90 3.38
C LEU A 485 20.36 -4.65 4.69
N ALA A 486 19.94 -5.92 4.65
CA ALA A 486 19.75 -6.73 5.86
C ALA A 486 21.06 -6.97 6.62
N HIS A 487 22.12 -7.33 5.91
CA HIS A 487 23.44 -7.55 6.51
C HIS A 487 24.04 -6.24 7.03
N LEU A 488 23.88 -5.14 6.29
CA LEU A 488 24.31 -3.81 6.72
C LEU A 488 23.57 -3.35 7.99
N ASP A 489 22.26 -3.54 8.08
CA ASP A 489 21.49 -3.14 9.26
C ASP A 489 21.85 -3.95 10.52
N LEU A 490 22.32 -5.20 10.38
CA LEU A 490 22.84 -6.02 11.48
C LEU A 490 24.27 -5.65 11.88
N ASP A 491 25.02 -4.95 11.03
CA ASP A 491 26.41 -4.56 11.27
C ASP A 491 26.69 -3.21 10.59
N PRO A 492 26.15 -2.10 11.13
CA PRO A 492 26.19 -0.79 10.47
C PRO A 492 27.58 -0.20 10.32
N SER A 493 28.55 -0.67 11.13
CA SER A 493 29.95 -0.28 11.04
C SER A 493 30.77 -1.18 10.11
N VAL A 494 30.14 -2.19 9.51
CA VAL A 494 30.70 -3.12 8.52
C VAL A 494 32.02 -3.74 9.01
N GLN A 495 31.98 -4.28 10.23
CA GLN A 495 33.18 -4.86 10.87
C GLN A 495 33.33 -6.35 10.56
N ARG A 496 32.25 -7.06 10.27
CA ARG A 496 32.30 -8.51 9.98
C ARG A 496 32.61 -8.75 8.51
N ASP A 497 33.50 -9.68 8.23
CA ASP A 497 33.88 -10.07 6.86
C ASP A 497 32.68 -10.53 6.02
N ILE A 498 31.73 -11.22 6.65
CA ILE A 498 30.51 -11.65 5.97
C ILE A 498 29.65 -10.45 5.52
N THR A 499 29.55 -9.40 6.35
CA THR A 499 28.83 -8.18 5.99
C THR A 499 29.50 -7.49 4.80
N ARG A 500 30.84 -7.36 4.82
CA ARG A 500 31.62 -6.81 3.71
C ARG A 500 31.38 -7.58 2.42
N LEU A 501 31.46 -8.91 2.49
CA LEU A 501 31.26 -9.79 1.35
C LEU A 501 29.85 -9.64 0.75
N GLN A 502 28.80 -9.69 1.58
CA GLN A 502 27.43 -9.59 1.09
C GLN A 502 27.11 -8.19 0.56
N LEU A 503 27.59 -7.13 1.22
CA LEU A 503 27.42 -5.76 0.75
C LEU A 503 28.10 -5.55 -0.61
N ARG A 504 29.34 -6.04 -0.78
CA ARG A 504 30.07 -5.96 -2.06
C ARG A 504 29.39 -6.73 -3.18
N ARG A 505 28.96 -7.97 -2.92
CA ARG A 505 28.23 -8.80 -3.89
C ARG A 505 26.92 -8.13 -4.31
N ALA A 506 26.15 -7.64 -3.33
CA ALA A 506 24.89 -6.96 -3.58
C ALA A 506 25.08 -5.67 -4.38
N ALA A 507 26.07 -4.84 -4.01
CA ALA A 507 26.37 -3.59 -4.71
C ALA A 507 26.83 -3.84 -6.15
N ALA A 508 27.68 -4.85 -6.38
CA ALA A 508 28.16 -5.19 -7.71
C ALA A 508 27.01 -5.50 -8.68
N VAL A 509 26.11 -6.42 -8.35
CA VAL A 509 24.97 -6.75 -9.22
C VAL A 509 23.94 -5.62 -9.31
N THR A 510 23.74 -4.86 -8.22
CA THR A 510 22.82 -3.72 -8.20
C THR A 510 23.27 -2.61 -9.15
N SER A 511 24.57 -2.31 -9.20
CA SER A 511 25.11 -1.31 -10.14
C SER A 511 24.93 -1.69 -11.60
N LEU A 512 24.88 -2.99 -11.92
CA LEU A 512 24.76 -3.50 -13.28
C LEU A 512 23.30 -3.67 -13.74
N ARG A 513 22.40 -4.05 -12.83
CA ARG A 513 21.05 -4.53 -13.19
C ARG A 513 19.92 -3.95 -12.32
N GLY A 514 20.24 -3.19 -11.27
CA GLY A 514 19.27 -2.71 -10.28
C GLY A 514 18.74 -1.30 -10.53
N LEU A 515 19.23 -0.59 -11.55
CA LEU A 515 18.91 0.81 -11.84
C LEU A 515 18.23 0.98 -13.21
N GLY A 516 17.39 2.01 -13.31
CA GLY A 516 16.68 2.45 -14.52
C GLY A 516 15.38 1.69 -14.79
N ARG A 517 14.92 0.87 -13.83
CA ARG A 517 13.75 0.01 -14.03
C ARG A 517 12.44 0.74 -13.80
N GLU A 518 12.36 1.32 -12.63
CA GLU A 518 11.27 2.13 -12.15
C GLU A 518 11.77 2.86 -10.91
N PRO A 519 11.15 3.99 -10.53
CA PRO A 519 11.71 4.83 -9.48
C PRO A 519 11.35 4.36 -8.06
N SER A 520 10.56 3.30 -7.92
CA SER A 520 10.02 2.87 -6.62
C SER A 520 11.09 2.30 -5.67
N ALA A 521 10.75 2.15 -4.39
CA ALA A 521 11.64 1.60 -3.37
C ALA A 521 11.54 0.07 -3.24
N CYS A 522 10.41 -0.54 -3.58
CA CYS A 522 10.24 -1.99 -3.45
C CYS A 522 11.17 -2.77 -4.39
N HIS A 523 11.31 -2.31 -5.63
CA HIS A 523 12.05 -3.02 -6.67
C HIS A 523 12.62 -2.10 -7.76
N GLY A 524 12.93 -0.87 -7.38
CA GLY A 524 13.41 0.18 -8.27
C GLY A 524 14.57 1.00 -7.71
N ASP A 525 14.80 2.13 -8.37
CA ASP A 525 15.99 2.97 -8.20
C ASP A 525 16.18 3.49 -6.77
N ALA A 526 15.08 3.75 -6.05
CA ALA A 526 15.14 4.40 -4.75
C ALA A 526 15.75 3.52 -3.65
N SER A 527 15.58 2.19 -3.70
CA SER A 527 16.28 1.27 -2.77
C SER A 527 17.64 0.84 -3.29
N ALA A 528 17.80 0.71 -4.60
CA ALA A 528 19.10 0.48 -5.22
C ALA A 528 20.08 1.60 -4.88
N TRP A 529 19.62 2.85 -4.91
CA TRP A 529 20.40 4.02 -4.50
C TRP A 529 20.88 3.92 -3.05
N GLU A 530 20.00 3.57 -2.08
CA GLU A 530 20.40 3.46 -0.67
C GLU A 530 21.45 2.37 -0.44
N LEU A 531 21.30 1.19 -1.07
CA LEU A 531 22.30 0.13 -0.98
C LEU A 531 23.65 0.58 -1.56
N LEU A 532 23.63 1.17 -2.76
CA LEU A 532 24.85 1.58 -3.44
C LEU A 532 25.56 2.72 -2.70
N ASP A 533 24.80 3.70 -2.18
CA ASP A 533 25.35 4.79 -1.37
C ASP A 533 26.06 4.27 -0.13
N ALA A 534 25.41 3.34 0.60
CA ALA A 534 26.01 2.72 1.76
C ALA A 534 27.27 1.90 1.40
N ALA A 535 27.22 1.09 0.34
CA ALA A 535 28.36 0.31 -0.10
C ALA A 535 29.55 1.21 -0.47
N ILE A 536 29.33 2.28 -1.24
CA ILE A 536 30.37 3.26 -1.60
C ILE A 536 30.95 3.91 -0.34
N THR A 537 30.11 4.33 0.59
CA THR A 537 30.53 4.97 1.85
C THR A 537 31.45 4.07 2.68
N HIS A 538 31.20 2.76 2.68
CA HIS A 538 32.01 1.78 3.40
C HIS A 538 33.19 1.19 2.58
N GLY A 539 33.41 1.65 1.35
CA GLY A 539 34.48 1.15 0.48
C GLY A 539 34.21 -0.25 -0.09
N GLU A 540 32.95 -0.69 -0.11
CA GLU A 540 32.50 -1.97 -0.67
C GLU A 540 31.67 -1.77 -1.96
N GLY A 541 31.55 -0.53 -2.43
CA GLY A 541 30.89 -0.18 -3.70
C GLY A 541 31.77 -0.47 -4.93
N PRO A 542 31.21 -0.41 -6.14
CA PRO A 542 31.98 -0.59 -7.37
C PRO A 542 33.02 0.53 -7.58
N ASP A 543 34.27 0.17 -7.91
CA ASP A 543 35.39 1.12 -8.07
C ASP A 543 35.14 2.25 -9.09
N HIS A 544 34.29 1.99 -10.09
CA HIS A 544 33.98 2.94 -11.16
C HIS A 544 32.85 3.92 -10.81
N LEU A 545 32.19 3.76 -9.66
CA LEU A 545 31.00 4.51 -9.29
C LEU A 545 31.23 5.32 -8.02
N THR A 546 31.24 6.64 -8.14
CA THR A 546 31.29 7.54 -6.98
C THR A 546 29.88 7.89 -6.50
N ARG A 547 29.77 8.24 -5.22
CA ARG A 547 28.51 8.69 -4.62
C ARG A 547 27.89 9.86 -5.40
N ASP A 548 28.70 10.88 -5.73
CA ASP A 548 28.23 12.07 -6.43
C ASP A 548 27.74 11.74 -7.85
N ALA A 549 28.44 10.88 -8.58
CA ALA A 549 28.02 10.44 -9.91
C ALA A 549 26.71 9.66 -9.87
N LEU A 550 26.58 8.72 -8.92
CA LEU A 550 25.36 7.96 -8.69
C LEU A 550 24.19 8.88 -8.34
N PHE A 551 24.42 9.84 -7.43
CA PHE A 551 23.39 10.76 -6.99
C PHE A 551 22.93 11.69 -8.12
N ASP A 552 23.86 12.25 -8.89
CA ASP A 552 23.53 13.10 -10.05
C ASP A 552 22.75 12.33 -11.12
N GLN A 553 23.14 11.08 -11.42
CA GLN A 553 22.41 10.22 -12.35
C GLN A 553 20.99 9.93 -11.85
N TRP A 554 20.80 9.65 -10.56
CA TRP A 554 19.49 9.39 -9.99
C TRP A 554 18.57 10.62 -10.06
N LEU A 555 19.09 11.80 -9.70
CA LEU A 555 18.32 13.05 -9.86
C LEU A 555 17.94 13.30 -11.33
N THR A 556 18.86 13.03 -12.25
CA THR A 556 18.64 13.19 -13.69
C THR A 556 17.58 12.22 -14.22
N SER A 557 17.57 10.98 -13.74
CA SER A 557 16.55 9.99 -14.11
C SER A 557 15.16 10.42 -13.62
N LEU A 558 15.07 10.96 -12.40
CA LEU A 558 13.82 11.49 -11.84
C LEU A 558 13.31 12.75 -12.56
N GLU A 559 14.20 13.57 -13.12
CA GLU A 559 13.85 14.76 -13.92
C GLU A 559 13.33 14.40 -15.31
N HIS A 560 13.91 13.39 -15.96
CA HIS A 560 13.43 12.89 -17.26
C HIS A 560 12.12 12.10 -17.13
N GLY A 561 11.91 11.44 -15.98
CA GLY A 561 10.75 10.60 -15.77
C GLY A 561 10.87 9.24 -16.46
N VAL A 562 9.87 8.39 -16.22
CA VAL A 562 9.77 7.09 -16.89
C VAL A 562 9.15 7.31 -18.28
N PRO A 563 9.59 6.61 -19.34
CA PRO A 563 8.98 6.70 -20.65
C PRO A 563 7.46 6.42 -20.63
N ASP A 564 6.69 7.18 -21.41
CA ASP A 564 5.21 7.11 -21.48
C ASP A 564 4.66 5.71 -21.83
N ASN A 565 5.47 4.84 -22.41
CA ASN A 565 5.08 3.47 -22.77
C ASN A 565 5.12 2.49 -21.57
N ASN A 566 5.55 2.92 -20.39
CA ASN A 566 5.57 2.12 -19.17
C ASN A 566 4.41 2.51 -18.24
N ILE A 567 3.19 2.12 -18.62
CA ILE A 567 1.96 2.48 -17.89
C ILE A 567 2.01 2.09 -16.41
N THR A 568 2.73 1.02 -16.07
CA THR A 568 2.79 0.48 -14.70
C THR A 568 3.63 1.37 -13.80
N ALA A 569 4.69 1.97 -14.33
CA ALA A 569 5.56 2.88 -13.59
C ALA A 569 5.08 4.35 -13.67
N ASP A 570 4.27 4.71 -14.67
CA ASP A 570 3.63 6.03 -14.78
C ASP A 570 2.29 6.12 -13.99
N SER A 571 1.76 4.99 -13.50
CA SER A 571 0.55 5.01 -12.69
C SER A 571 0.79 5.68 -11.33
N PHE A 572 -0.06 6.65 -10.97
CA PHE A 572 0.00 7.32 -9.67
C PHE A 572 -0.12 6.30 -8.52
N SER A 573 0.92 6.24 -7.68
CA SER A 573 0.93 5.54 -6.40
C SER A 573 1.48 6.50 -5.33
N PRO A 574 0.69 6.85 -4.29
CA PRO A 574 1.15 7.76 -3.25
C PRO A 574 2.01 7.07 -2.18
N GLY A 575 2.02 5.73 -2.18
CA GLY A 575 2.62 4.89 -1.14
C GLY A 575 4.12 5.00 -0.98
N LEU A 576 4.65 4.41 0.08
CA LEU A 576 6.06 4.47 0.46
C LEU A 576 6.92 3.50 -0.35
N PHE A 577 6.44 2.29 -0.64
CA PHE A 577 7.26 1.26 -1.28
C PHE A 577 7.14 1.27 -2.80
N THR A 578 5.93 1.39 -3.34
CA THR A 578 5.72 1.38 -4.80
C THR A 578 5.46 2.77 -5.37
N GLY A 579 5.55 3.82 -4.56
CA GLY A 579 5.02 5.14 -4.90
C GLY A 579 5.92 6.33 -4.59
N MET A 580 5.34 7.51 -4.75
CA MET A 580 6.03 8.78 -4.64
C MET A 580 6.52 9.11 -3.23
N ALA A 581 5.82 8.66 -2.19
CA ALA A 581 6.26 8.93 -0.82
C ALA A 581 7.64 8.31 -0.56
N GLY A 582 7.91 7.12 -1.10
CA GLY A 582 9.23 6.48 -1.04
C GLY A 582 10.32 7.31 -1.69
N ILE A 583 10.04 7.82 -2.88
CA ILE A 583 10.97 8.66 -3.62
C ILE A 583 11.26 9.95 -2.84
N VAL A 584 10.22 10.60 -2.30
CA VAL A 584 10.40 11.79 -1.46
C VAL A 584 11.25 11.45 -0.23
N TYR A 585 10.92 10.37 0.49
CA TYR A 585 11.66 9.95 1.67
C TYR A 585 13.15 9.71 1.35
N GLN A 586 13.45 9.02 0.26
CA GLN A 586 14.83 8.75 -0.13
C GLN A 586 15.57 10.01 -0.59
N LEU A 587 14.90 10.93 -1.29
CA LEU A 587 15.48 12.25 -1.61
C LEU A 587 15.79 13.07 -0.36
N LEU A 588 14.96 12.98 0.68
CA LEU A 588 15.23 13.61 1.97
C LEU A 588 16.42 12.94 2.66
N LYS A 589 16.41 11.59 2.74
CA LYS A 589 17.46 10.78 3.36
C LYS A 589 18.82 10.95 2.66
N ALA A 590 18.84 11.26 1.37
CA ALA A 590 20.06 11.42 0.58
C ALA A 590 20.93 12.62 0.97
N ASP A 591 20.39 13.58 1.72
CA ASP A 591 21.20 14.63 2.33
C ASP A 591 22.22 14.03 3.31
N ARG A 592 23.49 14.41 3.16
CA ARG A 592 24.59 13.88 3.99
C ARG A 592 24.46 14.19 5.50
N PHE A 593 23.61 15.13 5.87
CA PHE A 593 23.32 15.51 7.26
C PHE A 593 21.92 15.07 7.72
N SER A 594 21.18 14.33 6.88
CA SER A 594 19.92 13.71 7.28
C SER A 594 20.20 12.51 8.21
N ASN A 595 19.45 12.45 9.30
CA ASN A 595 19.46 11.32 10.24
C ASN A 595 18.20 10.45 10.11
N LEU A 596 17.44 10.61 9.02
CA LEU A 596 16.23 9.84 8.79
C LEU A 596 16.53 8.33 8.78
N PRO A 597 15.76 7.51 9.51
CA PRO A 597 15.97 6.06 9.53
C PRO A 597 15.73 5.44 8.15
N SER A 598 16.25 4.24 7.93
CA SER A 598 15.88 3.48 6.74
C SER A 598 14.49 2.87 6.94
N PHE A 599 13.49 3.32 6.18
CA PHE A 599 12.19 2.64 6.20
C PHE A 599 12.26 1.24 5.57
N LEU A 600 13.25 0.97 4.72
CA LEU A 600 13.50 -0.34 4.10
C LEU A 600 13.89 -1.41 5.12
N MET A 601 14.32 -1.00 6.31
CA MET A 601 14.74 -1.89 7.40
C MET A 601 13.96 -1.64 8.70
N LEU A 602 12.84 -0.90 8.66
CA LEU A 602 12.14 -0.43 9.87
C LEU A 602 13.11 0.16 10.90
N GLY A 603 14.06 0.97 10.43
CA GLY A 603 15.16 1.50 11.25
C GLY A 603 14.67 2.46 12.33
N LYS A 604 15.50 2.67 13.36
CA LYS A 604 15.29 3.70 14.38
C LYS A 604 16.08 4.96 14.03
N MET A 605 15.55 6.13 14.39
CA MET A 605 16.31 7.39 14.32
C MET A 605 17.61 7.25 15.13
N THR A 606 18.74 7.56 14.51
CA THR A 606 20.02 7.67 15.21
C THR A 606 20.15 9.09 15.75
N VAL A 607 20.20 9.22 17.08
CA VAL A 607 20.54 10.50 17.71
C VAL A 607 22.04 10.70 17.52
N ASN A 608 22.43 11.71 16.72
CA ASN A 608 23.79 12.24 16.73
C ASN A 608 23.94 13.24 17.87
#